data_AF-A0A0L6ZF26-F1
#
_entry.id   AF-A0A0L6ZF26-F1
#
_cell.length_a   1.000
_cell.length_b   1.000
_cell.length_c   1.000
_cell.angle_alpha   90.00
_cell.angle_beta   90.00
_cell.angle_gamma   90.00
#
_symmetry.space_group_name_H-M   'P 1'
#
loop_
_entity.id
_entity.type
_entity.pdbx_description
1 polymer ?
#
loop_
_entity_poly.entity_id
_entity_poly.type
_entity_poly.pdbx_seq_one_letter_code
_entity_poly.pdbx_strand_id
1 'polypeptide(L)'
;MNIIIENLNSYFINMYGKYRDFDLEVESMVKSFYDPRIKAEGKEEAKIDIVKNMLADGESEEKIKKYTGVTDKDIEKIKKIIEAQGEH
;
A
#
# COMPACT_ATOMS: atom_id res chain seq x y z
N MET A 1 -35.14 -0.94 41.29
CA MET A 1 -34.32 -1.36 40.13
C MET A 1 -33.00 -0.60 40.25
N ASN A 2 -31.88 -1.30 40.38
CA ASN A 2 -30.65 -0.74 40.93
C ASN A 2 -29.84 -0.08 39.79
N ILE A 3 -30.02 1.23 39.60
CA ILE A 3 -29.39 2.07 38.55
C ILE A 3 -27.88 1.81 38.42
N ILE A 4 -27.24 1.46 39.53
CA ILE A 4 -25.81 1.13 39.61
C ILE A 4 -25.48 -0.13 38.78
N ILE A 5 -26.32 -1.16 38.82
CA ILE A 5 -26.11 -2.42 38.08
C ILE A 5 -26.30 -2.21 36.58
N GLU A 6 -27.29 -1.40 36.19
CA GLU A 6 -27.52 -1.04 34.78
C GLU A 6 -26.34 -0.25 34.19
N ASN A 7 -25.81 0.71 34.96
CA ASN A 7 -24.67 1.53 34.55
C ASN A 7 -23.39 0.69 34.36
N LEU A 8 -23.12 -0.23 35.30
CA LEU A 8 -22.00 -1.17 35.20
C LEU A 8 -22.14 -2.08 33.98
N ASN A 9 -23.33 -2.66 33.74
CA ASN A 9 -23.57 -3.50 32.57
C ASN A 9 -23.39 -2.74 31.25
N SER A 10 -23.89 -1.51 31.15
CA SER A 10 -23.69 -0.67 29.97
C SER A 10 -22.20 -0.35 29.72
N TYR A 11 -21.43 -0.09 30.78
CA TYR A 11 -19.98 0.12 30.66
C TYR A 11 -19.25 -1.11 30.12
N PHE A 12 -19.55 -2.30 30.67
CA PHE A 12 -18.94 -3.54 30.21
C PHE A 12 -19.32 -3.87 28.75
N ILE A 13 -20.59 -3.77 28.38
CA ILE A 13 -21.03 -4.06 27.00
C ILE A 13 -20.34 -3.14 25.98
N ASN A 14 -20.22 -1.85 26.29
CA ASN A 14 -19.54 -0.88 25.41
C ASN A 14 -18.04 -1.19 25.31
N MET A 15 -17.40 -1.49 26.44
CA MET A 15 -15.99 -1.87 26.49
C MET A 15 -15.71 -3.14 25.65
N TYR A 16 -16.50 -4.21 25.79
CA TYR A 16 -16.37 -5.43 24.98
C TYR A 16 -16.78 -5.25 23.51
N GLY A 17 -17.63 -4.28 23.19
CA GLY A 17 -17.89 -3.86 21.81
C GLY A 17 -16.63 -3.28 21.16
N LYS A 18 -15.97 -2.33 21.85
CA LYS A 18 -14.74 -1.70 21.37
C LYS A 18 -13.57 -2.68 21.19
N TYR A 19 -13.44 -3.69 22.05
CA TYR A 19 -12.42 -4.73 21.87
C TYR A 19 -12.67 -5.57 20.62
N ARG A 20 -13.94 -5.90 20.30
CA ARG A 20 -14.28 -6.59 19.06
C ARG A 20 -13.96 -5.76 17.82
N ASP A 21 -14.23 -4.46 17.87
CA ASP A 21 -13.92 -3.56 16.76
C ASP A 21 -12.39 -3.43 16.53
N PHE A 22 -11.62 -3.37 17.62
CA PHE A 22 -10.16 -3.35 17.56
C PHE A 22 -9.57 -4.66 17.01
N ASP A 23 -10.08 -5.82 17.46
CA ASP A 23 -9.63 -7.12 16.96
C ASP A 23 -9.91 -7.28 15.46
N LEU A 24 -11.07 -6.80 14.99
CA LEU A 24 -11.43 -6.79 13.58
C LEU A 24 -10.52 -5.87 12.75
N GLU A 25 -10.19 -4.69 13.28
CA GLU A 25 -9.27 -3.75 12.64
C GLU A 25 -7.87 -4.35 12.50
N VAL A 26 -7.33 -4.91 13.59
CA VAL A 26 -6.01 -5.57 13.58
C VAL A 26 -6.01 -6.77 12.64
N GLU A 27 -7.06 -7.60 12.64
CA GLU A 27 -7.17 -8.73 11.71
C GLU A 27 -7.21 -8.26 10.25
N SER A 28 -7.91 -7.15 9.96
CA SER A 28 -7.96 -6.56 8.62
C SER A 28 -6.59 -6.04 8.16
N MET A 29 -5.83 -5.41 9.05
CA MET A 29 -4.47 -4.92 8.77
C MET A 29 -3.53 -6.10 8.52
N VAL A 30 -3.57 -7.14 9.36
CA VAL A 30 -2.70 -8.31 9.18
C VAL A 30 -3.03 -9.02 7.86
N LYS A 31 -4.32 -9.18 7.51
CA LYS A 31 -4.71 -9.77 6.23
C LYS A 31 -4.23 -8.94 5.03
N SER A 32 -4.28 -7.61 5.11
CA SER A 32 -3.81 -6.75 4.02
C SER A 32 -2.29 -6.83 3.84
N PHE A 33 -1.50 -6.89 4.92
CA PHE A 33 -0.05 -7.09 4.85
C PHE A 33 0.35 -8.39 4.15
N TYR A 34 -0.44 -9.46 4.30
CA TYR A 34 -0.19 -10.76 3.67
C TYR A 34 -0.97 -10.97 2.36
N ASP A 35 -1.78 -10.01 1.92
CA ASP A 35 -2.50 -10.11 0.66
C ASP A 35 -1.49 -10.12 -0.51
N PRO A 36 -1.45 -11.20 -1.31
CA PRO A 36 -0.55 -11.30 -2.45
C PRO A 36 -0.71 -10.14 -3.46
N ARG A 37 -1.89 -9.52 -3.52
CA ARG A 37 -2.19 -8.38 -4.40
C ARG A 37 -1.45 -7.13 -3.95
N ILE A 38 -1.54 -6.78 -2.67
CA ILE A 38 -0.83 -5.62 -2.09
C ILE A 38 0.69 -5.81 -2.20
N LYS A 39 1.17 -7.04 -2.00
CA LYS A 39 2.58 -7.37 -2.19
C LYS A 39 3.04 -7.25 -3.65
N ALA A 40 2.15 -7.51 -4.62
CA ALA A 40 2.44 -7.35 -6.04
C ALA A 40 2.45 -5.87 -6.45
N GLU A 41 1.46 -5.10 -5.98
CA GLU A 41 1.37 -3.64 -6.18
C GLU A 41 2.62 -2.93 -5.66
N GLY A 42 3.05 -3.21 -4.42
CA GLY A 42 4.27 -2.60 -3.87
C GLY A 42 5.56 -2.99 -4.62
N LYS A 43 5.61 -4.17 -5.25
CA LYS A 43 6.73 -4.56 -6.11
C LYS A 43 6.71 -3.84 -7.45
N GLU A 44 5.53 -3.54 -7.98
CA GLU A 44 5.35 -2.82 -9.24
C GLU A 44 5.70 -1.34 -9.06
N GLU A 45 5.23 -0.71 -7.99
CA GLU A 45 5.60 0.67 -7.62
C GLU A 45 7.12 0.82 -7.42
N ALA A 46 7.73 -0.09 -6.65
CA ALA A 46 9.19 -0.07 -6.45
C ALA A 46 9.97 -0.20 -7.77
N LYS A 47 9.48 -1.00 -8.72
CA LYS A 47 10.09 -1.11 -10.05
C LYS A 47 9.96 0.19 -10.84
N ILE A 48 8.80 0.83 -10.81
CA ILE A 48 8.57 2.11 -11.49
C ILE A 48 9.53 3.17 -10.95
N ASP A 49 9.68 3.26 -9.63
CA ASP A 49 10.56 4.24 -8.99
C ASP A 49 12.03 4.03 -9.36
N ILE A 50 12.51 2.78 -9.37
CA ILE A 50 13.88 2.47 -9.80
C ILE A 50 14.09 2.91 -11.26
N VAL A 51 13.15 2.59 -12.16
CA VAL A 51 13.25 2.99 -13.57
C VAL A 51 13.22 4.51 -13.72
N LYS A 52 12.34 5.22 -12.98
CA LYS A 52 12.29 6.68 -12.98
C LYS A 52 13.64 7.29 -12.57
N ASN A 53 14.23 6.80 -11.49
CA ASN A 53 15.52 7.29 -11.01
C ASN A 53 16.64 7.02 -12.02
N MET A 54 16.70 5.81 -12.58
CA MET A 54 17.70 5.48 -13.60
C MET A 54 17.55 6.33 -14.87
N LEU A 55 16.32 6.63 -15.29
CA LEU A 55 16.05 7.54 -16.41
C LEU A 55 16.49 8.99 -16.09
N ALA A 56 16.24 9.46 -14.85
CA ALA A 56 16.67 10.78 -14.41
C ALA A 56 18.21 10.90 -14.33
N ASP A 57 18.89 9.82 -13.96
CA ASP A 57 20.35 9.71 -13.94
C ASP A 57 20.97 9.61 -15.36
N GLY A 58 20.15 9.53 -16.41
CA GLY A 58 20.61 9.44 -17.81
C GLY A 58 21.14 8.05 -18.19
N GLU A 59 20.77 7.01 -17.46
CA GLU A 59 21.18 5.63 -17.75
C GLU A 59 20.55 5.11 -19.05
N SER A 60 21.27 4.24 -19.76
CA SER A 60 20.77 3.67 -21.01
C SER A 60 19.61 2.70 -20.78
N GLU A 61 18.65 2.68 -21.72
CA GLU A 61 17.49 1.79 -21.67
C GLU A 61 17.89 0.31 -21.61
N GLU A 62 18.99 -0.08 -22.25
CA GLU A 62 19.53 -1.43 -22.18
C GLU A 62 19.95 -1.82 -20.76
N LYS A 63 20.58 -0.89 -20.03
CA LYS A 63 21.00 -1.10 -18.65
C LYS A 63 19.78 -1.21 -17.73
N ILE A 64 18.79 -0.34 -17.93
CA ILE A 64 17.53 -0.37 -17.19
C ILE A 64 16.86 -1.74 -17.36
N LYS A 65 16.63 -2.19 -18.61
CA LYS A 65 16.02 -3.49 -18.91
C LYS A 65 16.77 -4.65 -18.24
N LYS A 66 18.10 -4.62 -18.26
CA LYS A 66 18.94 -5.65 -17.67
C LYS A 66 18.78 -5.78 -16.15
N TYR A 67 18.67 -4.66 -15.43
CA TYR A 67 18.65 -4.68 -13.96
C TYR A 67 17.23 -4.71 -13.36
N THR A 68 16.24 -4.15 -14.03
CA THR A 68 14.85 -4.11 -13.53
C THR A 68 13.96 -5.18 -14.17
N GLY A 69 14.38 -5.76 -15.30
CA GLY A 69 13.63 -6.77 -16.04
C GLY A 69 12.36 -6.22 -16.71
N VAL A 70 12.27 -4.90 -16.89
CA VAL A 70 11.14 -4.24 -17.57
C VAL A 70 11.26 -4.36 -19.09
N THR A 71 10.12 -4.23 -19.77
CA THR A 71 10.07 -4.24 -21.25
C THR A 71 10.12 -2.83 -21.83
N ASP A 72 10.36 -2.71 -23.14
CA ASP A 72 10.33 -1.42 -23.84
C ASP A 72 8.98 -0.69 -23.66
N LYS A 73 7.87 -1.45 -23.63
CA LYS A 73 6.53 -0.90 -23.37
C LYS A 73 6.39 -0.31 -21.97
N ASP A 74 7.04 -0.91 -20.99
CA ASP A 74 6.99 -0.42 -19.60
C ASP A 74 7.79 0.89 -19.47
N ILE A 75 8.95 0.97 -20.14
CA ILE A 75 9.75 2.19 -20.22
C ILE A 75 8.95 3.33 -20.88
N GLU A 76 8.26 3.06 -22.00
CA GLU A 76 7.41 4.07 -22.65
C GLU A 76 6.27 4.56 -21.75
N LYS A 77 5.61 3.65 -21.03
CA LYS A 77 4.56 4.03 -20.07
C LYS A 77 5.12 4.90 -18.96
N ILE A 78 6.29 4.54 -18.42
CA ILE A 78 6.93 5.29 -17.33
C ILE A 78 7.36 6.68 -17.82
N LYS A 79 7.91 6.81 -19.03
CA LYS A 79 8.22 8.11 -19.64
C LYS A 79 6.98 9.00 -19.75
N LYS A 80 5.86 8.47 -20.23
CA LYS A 80 4.58 9.21 -20.28
C LYS A 80 4.10 9.67 -18.90
N ILE A 81 4.30 8.85 -17.87
CA ILE A 81 3.97 9.22 -16.48
C ILE A 81 4.88 10.35 -15.98
N ILE A 82 6.18 10.31 -16.30
CA ILE A 82 7.13 11.39 -15.95
C ILE A 82 6.76 12.68 -16.67
N GLU A 83 6.47 12.62 -17.97
CA GLU A 83 6.05 13.78 -18.77
C GLU A 83 4.77 14.42 -18.21
N ALA A 84 3.76 13.61 -17.85
CA ALA A 84 2.53 14.09 -17.23
C ALA A 84 2.72 14.68 -15.83
N GLN A 85 3.79 14.30 -15.12
CA GLN A 85 4.14 14.83 -13.80
C GLN A 85 5.03 16.09 -13.88
N GLY A 86 5.66 16.36 -15.03
CA GLY A 86 6.53 17.53 -15.26
C GLY A 86 5.81 18.79 -15.76
N GLU A 87 4.51 18.73 -16.05
CA GLU A 87 3.70 19.87 -16.49
C GLU A 87 3.10 20.73 -15.34
N HIS A 88 3.61 20.59 -14.11
CA HIS A 88 3.19 21.40 -12.95
C HIS A 88 4.33 22.21 -12.33
#